data_AF-A0A1A9KMN0-F1
#
_entry.id   AF-A0A1A9KMN0-F1
#
_cell.length_a   1.000
_cell.length_b   1.000
_cell.length_c   1.000
_cell.angle_alpha   90.00
_cell.angle_beta   90.00
_cell.angle_gamma   90.00
#
_symmetry.space_group_name_H-M   'P 1'
#
loop_
_entity.id
_entity.type
_entity.pdbx_description
1 polymer ?
#
loop_
_entity_poly.entity_id
_entity_poly.type
_entity_poly.pdbx_seq_one_letter_code
_entity_poly.pdbx_strand_id
1 'polypeptide(L)' 'MLMQFAMWWNFVGRSHADIVRARQEWEEASDRFGAVEGCPGARLPAPALPHATLTPRRNPPRA' A
#
# COMPACT_ATOMS: atom_id res chain seq x y z
N MET A 1 2.46 -24.37 1.65
CA MET A 1 2.65 -23.12 2.42
C MET A 1 1.65 -22.09 1.94
N LEU A 2 0.66 -21.71 2.77
CA LEU A 2 -0.34 -20.71 2.38
C LEU A 2 0.32 -19.32 2.32
N MET A 3 0.15 -18.61 1.21
CA MET A 3 0.64 -17.23 1.06
C MET A 3 -0.34 -16.26 1.71
N GLN A 4 0.20 -15.34 2.53
CA GLN A 4 -0.54 -14.27 3.21
C GLN A 4 -0.02 -12.90 2.78
N PHE A 5 -0.92 -11.91 2.72
CA PHE A 5 -0.60 -10.53 2.32
C PHE A 5 -1.49 -9.52 3.05
N ALA A 6 -0.97 -8.35 3.36
CA ALA A 6 -1.76 -7.21 3.85
C ALA A 6 -2.13 -6.30 2.67
N MET A 7 -3.34 -5.74 2.70
CA MET A 7 -3.80 -4.76 1.72
C MET A 7 -4.54 -3.63 2.41
N TRP A 8 -4.28 -2.42 1.96
CA TRP A 8 -5.02 -1.22 2.35
C TRP A 8 -4.80 -0.16 1.27
N TRP A 9 -5.90 0.48 0.84
CA TRP A 9 -5.89 1.35 -0.33
C TRP A 9 -5.20 0.67 -1.53
N ASN A 10 -4.29 1.37 -2.22
CA ASN A 10 -3.55 0.86 -3.37
C ASN A 10 -2.22 0.16 -2.98
N PHE A 11 -2.01 -0.15 -1.70
CA PHE A 11 -0.80 -0.82 -1.22
C PHE A 11 -1.03 -2.29 -0.92
N VAL A 12 -0.06 -3.12 -1.34
CA VAL A 12 0.01 -4.56 -1.06
C VAL A 12 1.38 -4.88 -0.49
N GLY A 13 1.42 -5.59 0.63
CA GLY A 13 2.66 -5.96 1.31
C GLY A 13 2.56 -7.31 2.01
N ARG A 14 3.67 -7.78 2.60
CA ARG A 14 3.69 -9.01 3.40
C ARG A 14 3.26 -8.77 4.85
N SER A 15 3.31 -7.51 5.29
CA SER A 15 3.02 -7.10 6.67
C SER A 15 2.35 -5.72 6.75
N HIS A 16 1.82 -5.36 7.92
CA HIS A 16 1.35 -3.99 8.18
C HIS A 16 2.48 -2.95 8.06
N ALA A 17 3.70 -3.32 8.48
CA ALA A 17 4.87 -2.44 8.36
C ALA A 17 5.21 -2.10 6.90
N ASP A 18 5.02 -3.05 5.98
CA ASP A 18 5.19 -2.78 4.54
C ASP A 18 4.19 -1.72 4.04
N ILE A 19 2.95 -1.77 4.54
CA ILE A 19 1.91 -0.79 4.20
C ILE A 19 2.24 0.58 4.79
N VAL A 20 2.69 0.64 6.05
CA VAL A 20 3.12 1.90 6.70
C VAL A 20 4.23 2.56 5.89
N ARG A 21 5.27 1.79 5.53
CA ARG A 21 6.39 2.27 4.72
C ARG A 21 5.94 2.75 3.35
N ALA A 22 5.13 1.95 2.64
CA ALA A 22 4.63 2.34 1.32
C ALA A 22 3.79 3.63 1.36
N ARG A 23 2.99 3.82 2.42
CA ARG A 23 2.25 5.07 2.63
C ARG A 23 3.19 6.25 2.86
N GLN A 24 4.19 6.10 3.72
CA GLN A 24 5.15 7.17 3.99
C GLN A 24 5.91 7.59 2.73
N GLU A 25 6.46 6.61 2.01
CA GLU A 25 7.19 6.81 0.74
C GLU A 25 6.30 7.45 -0.34
N TRP A 26 4.99 7.24 -0.32
CA TRP A 26 4.02 7.87 -1.23
C TRP A 26 3.79 9.34 -0.88
N GLU A 27 3.59 9.64 0.40
CA GLU A 27 3.39 11.00 0.93
C GLU A 27 4.65 11.87 0.76
N GLU A 28 5.83 11.28 0.94
CA GLU A 28 7.13 11.95 0.78
C GLU A 28 7.54 12.15 -0.69
N ALA A 29 6.71 11.68 -1.63
CA ALA A 29 7.01 11.70 -3.05
C ALA A 29 8.34 11.03 -3.43
N SER A 30 8.67 9.92 -2.76
CA SER A 30 9.90 9.18 -3.04
C SER A 30 9.96 8.64 -4.48
N ASP A 31 11.19 8.44 -4.97
CA ASP A 31 11.48 7.95 -6.33
C ASP A 31 10.81 6.62 -6.67
N ARG A 32 10.50 5.79 -5.66
CA ARG A 32 9.82 4.49 -5.82
C ARG A 32 8.52 4.60 -6.61
N PHE A 33 7.79 5.71 -6.48
CA PHE A 33 6.49 5.92 -7.11
C PHE A 33 6.54 6.78 -8.37
N GLY A 34 7.67 7.40 -8.67
CA GLY A 34 7.88 8.26 -9.82
C GLY A 34 6.90 9.44 -9.90
N ALA A 35 6.80 10.05 -11.08
CA ALA A 35 5.82 11.07 -11.40
C ALA A 35 5.11 10.73 -12.71
N VAL A 36 3.83 11.08 -12.81
CA VAL A 36 3.05 10.92 -14.05
C VAL A 36 2.94 12.28 -14.72
N GLU A 37 3.67 12.46 -15.81
CA GLU A 37 3.66 13.71 -16.58
C GLU A 37 2.32 13.90 -17.30
N GLY A 38 1.92 15.16 -17.49
CA GLY A 38 0.69 15.51 -18.20
C GLY A 38 -0.61 15.23 -17.46
N CYS A 39 -0.56 14.71 -16.22
CA CYS A 39 -1.75 14.55 -15.39
C CYS A 39 -2.19 15.91 -14.81
N PRO A 40 -3.41 16.39 -15.13
CA PRO A 40 -3.91 17.63 -14.55
C PRO A 40 -4.31 17.39 -13.10
N GLY A 41 -3.44 17.78 -12.16
CA GLY A 41 -3.73 17.75 -10.73
C GLY A 41 -2.53 17.39 -9.87
N ALA A 42 -2.66 17.66 -8.57
CA ALA A 42 -1.68 17.20 -7.59
C ALA A 42 -1.82 15.68 -7.36
N ARG A 43 -0.75 15.06 -6.85
CA ARG A 43 -0.77 13.70 -6.35
C ARG A 43 -1.87 13.53 -5.31
N LEU A 44 -2.65 12.45 -5.39
CA LEU A 44 -3.67 12.13 -4.40
C LEU A 44 -3.01 11.78 -3.05
N PRO A 45 -3.39 12.42 -1.94
CA PRO A 45 -2.87 12.05 -0.62
C PRO A 45 -3.38 10.67 -0.23
N ALA A 46 -2.50 9.85 0.33
CA ALA A 46 -2.89 8.59 0.95
C ALA A 46 -3.70 8.87 2.23
N PRO A 47 -4.84 8.18 2.45
CA PRO A 47 -5.63 8.38 3.66
C PRO A 47 -4.82 8.11 4.95
N ALA A 48 -5.31 8.57 6.10
CA ALA A 48 -4.72 8.16 7.38
C ALA A 48 -4.86 6.63 7.55
N LEU A 49 -3.85 5.99 8.13
CA LEU A 49 -3.97 4.59 8.51
C LEU A 49 -5.02 4.44 9.62
N PRO A 50 -5.75 3.32 9.65
CA PRO A 50 -6.63 3.03 10.76
C PRO A 50 -5.81 2.92 12.06
N HIS A 51 -6.43 3.24 13.19
CA HIS A 51 -5.88 2.99 14.54
C HIS A 51 -5.93 1.50 14.92
N ALA A 52 -5.55 0.62 13.98
CA ALA A 52 -5.53 -0.83 14.13
C ALA A 52 -4.50 -1.45 13.17
N THR A 53 -3.93 -2.59 13.57
CA THR A 53 -3.05 -3.37 12.70
C THR A 53 -3.87 -4.09 11.63
N LEU A 54 -3.39 -4.05 10.39
CA LEU A 54 -4.05 -4.72 9.26
C LEU A 54 -3.90 -6.24 9.37
N THR A 55 -5.01 -6.96 9.28
CA THR A 55 -5.00 -8.42 9.24
C THR A 55 -4.59 -8.92 7.86
N PRO A 56 -3.55 -9.77 7.74
CA PRO A 56 -3.19 -10.39 6.47
C PRO A 56 -4.32 -11.27 5.93
N ARG A 57 -4.62 -11.13 4.65
CA ARG A 57 -5.54 -11.98 3.90
C ARG A 57 -4.79 -13.21 3.39
N ARG A 58 -5.48 -14.36 3.39
CA ARG A 58 -5.01 -15.62 2.79
C ARG A 58 -5.48 -15.71 1.35
N ASN A 59 -4.60 -16.14 0.44
CA ASN A 59 -5.05 -16.51 -0.90
C ASN A 59 -5.83 -17.85 -0.82
N PRO A 60 -7.02 -17.97 -1.43
CA PRO A 60 -7.69 -19.26 -1.53
C PRO A 60 -6.79 -20.28 -2.27
N PRO A 61 -6.97 -21.59 -2.02
CA PRO A 61 -6.30 -22.63 -2.79
C PRO A 61 -6.56 -22.43 -4.28
N ARG A 62 -5.54 -22.66 -5.11
CA ARG A 62 -5.78 -22.77 -6.56
C ARG A 62 -6.60 -24.06 -6.79
N ALA A 63 -7.68 -23.94 -7.55
CA ALA A 63 -8.45 -25.08 -8.04
C ALA A 63 -7.61 -25.91 -9.03
#